data_AF-A0A0M9DRM4-F1
#
_entry.id   AF-A0A0M9DRM4-F1
#
_cell.length_a   1.000
_cell.length_b   1.000
_cell.length_c   1.000
_cell.angle_alpha   90.00
_cell.angle_beta   90.00
_cell.angle_gamma   90.00
#
_symmetry.space_group_name_H-M   'P 1'
#
loop_
_entity.id
_entity.type
_entity.pdbx_description
1 polymer ?
#
loop_
_entity_poly.entity_id
_entity_poly.type
_entity_poly.pdbx_seq_one_letter_code
_entity_poly.pdbx_strand_id
1 'polypeptide(L)'
;MNEIIEISNGKGNIHIKGNAMESYLYIKKKPKIAIFFVNYNTILRYQISTEITQEILQENYIYENIVSNGILQKKLSLSEQFSHLTQLLTNGLYLLSYEKSEFQVQITSISPFEGSYGRTVCFSATQSYINSAFVEHYKKKIKAGIYPIPVLLKIKDSNTQYILDGHHKLKAYQDLKIKPYTLTINKLQSDDIETHKGIEIMNLIDYNNTQKIIDVYTKQKSQKIDFS
;
A
#
# COMPACT_ATOMS: atom_id res chain seq x y z
N MET A 1 7.08 -9.84 -14.87
CA MET A 1 7.07 -11.22 -14.33
C MET A 1 5.92 -11.31 -13.35
N ASN A 2 5.15 -12.40 -13.39
CA ASN A 2 3.99 -12.60 -12.53
C ASN A 2 4.07 -13.97 -11.86
N GLU A 3 3.68 -14.07 -10.61
CA GLU A 3 3.67 -15.31 -9.84
C GLU A 3 2.51 -15.30 -8.85
N ILE A 4 1.70 -16.36 -8.84
CA ILE A 4 0.66 -16.54 -7.83
C ILE A 4 1.23 -17.39 -6.70
N ILE A 5 1.02 -16.94 -5.46
CA ILE A 5 1.38 -17.68 -4.26
C ILE A 5 0.17 -17.82 -3.34
N GLU A 6 0.10 -18.95 -2.67
CA GLU A 6 -0.82 -19.17 -1.56
C GLU A 6 0.00 -19.16 -0.27
N ILE A 7 -0.42 -18.32 0.68
CA ILE A 7 0.15 -18.29 2.02
C ILE A 7 -0.82 -19.04 2.93
N SER A 8 -0.39 -20.21 3.37
CA SER A 8 -1.11 -21.06 4.32
C SER A 8 -0.31 -21.13 5.62
N ASN A 9 -0.96 -20.86 6.76
CA ASN A 9 -0.32 -20.73 8.08
C ASN A 9 0.65 -19.56 8.26
N GLY A 10 0.51 -18.51 7.44
CA GLY A 10 1.16 -17.23 7.58
C GLY A 10 0.90 -16.62 8.96
N LYS A 11 1.95 -16.55 9.77
CA LYS A 11 2.02 -15.80 11.03
C LYS A 11 2.44 -14.34 10.82
N GLY A 12 2.37 -13.88 9.57
CA GLY A 12 2.77 -12.55 9.16
C GLY A 12 2.00 -11.46 9.91
N ASN A 13 2.63 -10.31 10.07
CA ASN A 13 2.09 -9.18 10.81
C ASN A 13 1.38 -8.15 9.92
N ILE A 14 1.48 -8.27 8.59
CA ILE A 14 0.86 -7.37 7.62
C ILE A 14 -0.35 -8.06 7.03
N HIS A 15 -1.49 -7.37 7.09
CA HIS A 15 -2.75 -7.85 6.57
C HIS A 15 -3.54 -6.72 5.93
N ILE A 16 -4.27 -7.04 4.85
CA ILE A 16 -5.13 -6.10 4.14
C ILE A 16 -6.55 -6.70 3.99
N LYS A 17 -7.56 -5.90 4.32
CA LYS A 17 -8.99 -6.24 4.15
C LYS A 17 -9.72 -5.20 3.31
N GLY A 18 -10.87 -5.58 2.76
CA GLY A 18 -11.72 -4.72 1.94
C GLY A 18 -11.89 -5.25 0.52
N ASN A 19 -12.20 -4.35 -0.40
CA ASN A 19 -12.54 -4.60 -1.79
C ASN A 19 -11.99 -3.47 -2.70
N ALA A 20 -12.55 -3.33 -3.90
CA ALA A 20 -12.15 -2.29 -4.84
C ALA A 20 -12.45 -0.85 -4.34
N MET A 21 -13.47 -0.70 -3.50
CA MET A 21 -14.03 0.58 -3.04
C MET A 21 -13.57 0.99 -1.64
N GLU A 22 -13.06 0.05 -0.85
CA GLU A 22 -12.50 0.33 0.47
C GLU A 22 -11.38 -0.64 0.80
N SER A 23 -10.36 -0.19 1.52
CA SER A 23 -9.28 -1.04 1.97
C SER A 23 -8.73 -0.59 3.31
N TYR A 24 -8.33 -1.57 4.12
CA TYR A 24 -7.85 -1.39 5.48
C TYR A 24 -6.52 -2.12 5.63
N LEU A 25 -5.45 -1.40 5.97
CA LEU A 25 -4.13 -1.95 6.26
C LEU A 25 -3.97 -2.16 7.75
N TYR A 26 -3.60 -3.37 8.13
CA TYR A 26 -3.30 -3.78 9.50
C TYR A 26 -1.85 -4.17 9.63
N ILE A 27 -1.24 -3.75 10.73
CA ILE A 27 0.12 -4.12 11.14
C ILE A 27 0.06 -4.61 12.58
N LYS A 28 0.60 -5.82 12.85
CA LYS A 28 0.55 -6.49 14.15
C LYS A 28 -0.88 -6.53 14.73
N LYS A 29 -1.85 -6.87 13.86
CA LYS A 29 -3.30 -6.90 14.15
C LYS A 29 -3.95 -5.56 14.52
N LYS A 30 -3.21 -4.44 14.50
CA LYS A 30 -3.76 -3.09 14.72
C LYS A 30 -4.03 -2.42 13.37
N PRO A 31 -5.20 -1.80 13.17
CA PRO A 31 -5.44 -1.02 11.96
C PRO A 31 -4.54 0.20 11.96
N LYS A 32 -3.93 0.50 10.81
CA LYS A 32 -3.05 1.65 10.64
C LYS A 32 -3.57 2.62 9.61
N ILE A 33 -4.18 2.11 8.54
CA ILE A 33 -4.71 2.95 7.46
C ILE A 33 -6.07 2.41 7.02
N ALA A 34 -7.06 3.28 6.90
CA ALA A 34 -8.36 3.01 6.29
C ALA A 34 -8.55 3.96 5.11
N ILE A 35 -8.94 3.42 3.96
CA ILE A 35 -9.21 4.19 2.74
C ILE A 35 -10.54 3.74 2.18
N PHE A 36 -11.40 4.67 1.80
CA PHE A 36 -12.65 4.37 1.12
C PHE A 36 -13.01 5.44 0.10
N PHE A 37 -13.73 5.03 -0.92
CA PHE A 37 -14.22 5.89 -1.99
C PHE A 37 -15.70 6.15 -1.82
N VAL A 38 -16.10 7.42 -1.85
CA VAL A 38 -17.49 7.88 -1.85
C VAL A 38 -17.86 8.27 -3.27
N ASN A 39 -18.93 7.67 -3.80
CA ASN A 39 -19.45 7.96 -5.13
C ASN A 39 -20.81 8.67 -5.04
N TYR A 40 -20.80 9.98 -4.81
CA TYR A 40 -22.00 10.83 -4.87
C TYR A 40 -21.83 11.86 -5.98
N ASN A 41 -22.14 11.49 -7.23
CA ASN A 41 -21.94 12.31 -8.44
C ASN A 41 -20.47 12.76 -8.69
N THR A 42 -19.56 12.38 -7.80
CA THR A 42 -18.12 12.63 -7.79
C THR A 42 -17.48 11.51 -6.99
N ILE A 43 -16.33 11.00 -7.45
CA ILE A 43 -15.52 10.02 -6.71
C ILE A 43 -14.60 10.79 -5.77
N LEU A 44 -14.95 10.84 -4.48
CA LEU A 44 -14.09 11.36 -3.42
C LEU A 44 -13.38 10.20 -2.72
N ARG A 45 -12.09 10.36 -2.42
CA ARG A 45 -11.32 9.42 -1.62
C ARG A 45 -11.11 9.99 -0.23
N TYR A 46 -11.41 9.20 0.78
CA TYR A 46 -11.12 9.47 2.18
C TYR A 46 -10.01 8.54 2.65
N GLN A 47 -9.04 9.08 3.38
CA GLN A 47 -7.99 8.32 4.04
C GLN A 47 -7.92 8.72 5.51
N ILE A 48 -7.84 7.73 6.39
CA ILE A 48 -7.50 7.90 7.80
C ILE A 48 -6.25 7.05 8.04
N SER A 49 -5.22 7.62 8.62
CA SER A 49 -3.94 6.93 8.82
C SER A 49 -3.27 7.37 10.11
N THR A 50 -2.72 6.41 10.85
CA THR A 50 -1.74 6.66 11.91
C THR A 50 -0.34 6.53 11.38
N GLU A 51 0.61 7.21 12.03
CA GLU A 51 2.01 7.01 11.74
C GLU A 51 2.41 5.56 12.00
N ILE A 52 3.04 4.95 10.99
CA ILE A 52 3.67 3.65 11.13
C ILE A 52 5.12 3.95 11.51
N THR A 53 5.41 3.93 12.81
CA THR A 53 6.78 3.95 13.34
C THR A 53 7.55 2.73 12.82
N GLN A 54 8.88 2.69 12.99
CA GLN A 54 9.78 1.63 12.46
C GLN A 54 9.45 0.18 12.92
N GLU A 55 8.33 -0.05 13.60
CA GLU A 55 7.79 -1.33 14.09
C GLU A 55 7.71 -2.46 13.05
N ILE A 56 7.74 -2.15 11.74
CA ILE A 56 7.71 -3.13 10.64
C ILE A 56 9.12 -3.46 10.10
N LEU A 57 10.06 -2.51 10.17
CA LEU A 57 11.29 -2.55 9.37
C LEU A 57 12.53 -2.96 10.16
N GLN A 58 12.46 -3.01 11.50
CA GLN A 58 13.64 -3.18 12.34
C GLN A 58 14.27 -4.58 12.35
N GLU A 59 13.69 -5.60 11.73
CA GLU A 59 14.17 -6.98 11.96
C GLU A 59 15.00 -7.65 10.86
N ASN A 60 15.19 -7.11 9.64
CA ASN A 60 16.13 -7.77 8.70
C ASN A 60 16.97 -6.81 7.87
N TYR A 61 18.28 -6.81 8.14
CA TYR A 61 19.33 -6.28 7.24
C TYR A 61 19.26 -6.87 5.81
N ILE A 62 18.66 -8.06 5.68
CA ILE A 62 18.36 -8.71 4.39
C ILE A 62 17.37 -7.89 3.54
N TYR A 63 16.45 -7.14 4.16
CA TYR A 63 15.46 -6.28 3.48
C TYR A 63 16.13 -5.22 2.62
N GLU A 64 17.18 -4.57 3.14
CA GLU A 64 17.83 -3.48 2.44
C GLU A 64 18.55 -3.97 1.19
N ASN A 65 19.10 -5.18 1.18
CA ASN A 65 20.03 -5.58 0.14
C ASN A 65 19.35 -5.94 -1.19
N ILE A 66 18.22 -6.65 -1.18
CA ILE A 66 17.51 -7.05 -2.41
C ILE A 66 16.76 -5.85 -2.99
N VAL A 67 15.96 -5.20 -2.15
CA VAL A 67 15.05 -4.14 -2.58
C VAL A 67 15.81 -2.85 -2.94
N SER A 68 17.03 -2.66 -2.44
CA SER A 68 17.87 -1.49 -2.80
C SER A 68 18.79 -1.71 -4.00
N ASN A 69 19.01 -2.96 -4.43
CA ASN A 69 19.91 -3.28 -5.55
C ASN A 69 19.17 -3.76 -6.82
N GLY A 70 17.89 -4.13 -6.71
CA GLY A 70 17.10 -4.59 -7.85
C GLY A 70 16.94 -6.12 -7.88
N ILE A 71 16.40 -6.65 -8.98
CA ILE A 71 16.26 -8.11 -9.16
C ILE A 71 17.66 -8.70 -9.26
N LEU A 72 17.97 -9.63 -8.35
CA LEU A 72 19.30 -10.18 -8.21
C LEU A 72 19.52 -11.41 -9.10
N GLN A 73 18.49 -12.23 -9.34
CA GLN A 73 18.67 -13.52 -10.02
C GLN A 73 17.46 -13.89 -10.89
N LYS A 74 17.63 -13.85 -12.22
CA LYS A 74 16.57 -14.19 -13.19
C LYS A 74 16.04 -15.63 -13.11
N LYS A 75 16.79 -16.53 -12.44
CA LYS A 75 16.42 -17.96 -12.31
C LYS A 75 15.49 -18.25 -11.13
N LEU A 76 15.45 -17.36 -10.14
CA LEU A 76 14.59 -17.52 -8.97
C LEU A 76 13.20 -16.94 -9.25
N SER A 77 12.17 -17.52 -8.64
CA SER A 77 10.83 -16.94 -8.64
C SER A 77 10.80 -15.58 -7.92
N LEU A 78 9.71 -14.83 -8.05
CA LEU A 78 9.53 -13.61 -7.25
C LEU A 78 9.38 -13.96 -5.77
N SER A 79 8.64 -15.02 -5.44
CA SER A 79 8.42 -15.44 -4.06
C SER A 79 9.70 -15.92 -3.38
N GLU A 80 10.63 -16.54 -4.11
CA GLU A 80 11.95 -16.91 -3.59
C GLU A 80 12.79 -15.66 -3.30
N GLN A 81 12.86 -14.72 -4.26
CA GLN A 81 13.64 -13.48 -4.13
C GLN A 81 13.08 -12.54 -3.06
N PHE A 82 11.76 -12.52 -2.89
CA PHE A 82 11.05 -11.65 -1.96
C PHE A 82 10.42 -12.43 -0.80
N SER A 83 10.98 -13.60 -0.47
CA SER A 83 10.49 -14.50 0.60
C SER A 83 10.36 -13.79 1.95
N HIS A 84 11.26 -12.86 2.23
CA HIS A 84 11.22 -12.03 3.42
C HIS A 84 9.98 -11.11 3.49
N LEU A 85 9.46 -10.62 2.35
CA LEU A 85 8.22 -9.83 2.31
C LEU A 85 7.01 -10.74 2.41
N THR A 86 7.01 -11.87 1.72
CA THR A 86 5.87 -12.79 1.71
C THR A 86 5.66 -13.40 3.10
N GLN A 87 6.72 -13.63 3.88
CA GLN A 87 6.63 -14.07 5.29
C GLN A 87 5.95 -13.04 6.22
N LEU A 88 5.96 -11.75 5.85
CA LEU A 88 5.26 -10.72 6.63
C LEU A 88 3.76 -10.71 6.38
N LEU A 89 3.27 -11.36 5.32
CA LEU A 89 1.87 -11.38 4.97
C LEU A 89 1.12 -12.46 5.75
N THR A 90 -0.12 -12.17 6.12
CA THR A 90 -1.06 -13.19 6.62
C THR A 90 -1.54 -14.12 5.53
N ASN A 91 -2.26 -15.19 5.93
CA ASN A 91 -2.93 -16.10 5.01
C ASN A 91 -3.69 -15.41 3.89
N GLY A 92 -3.68 -16.05 2.72
CA GLY A 92 -4.44 -15.62 1.56
C GLY A 92 -3.76 -15.99 0.25
N LEU A 93 -4.49 -15.75 -0.84
CA LEU A 93 -3.99 -15.89 -2.19
C LEU A 93 -3.48 -14.54 -2.72
N TYR A 94 -2.24 -14.50 -3.18
CA TYR A 94 -1.59 -13.28 -3.65
C TYR A 94 -1.01 -13.47 -5.06
N LEU A 95 -1.09 -12.41 -5.87
CA LEU A 95 -0.35 -12.28 -7.12
C LEU A 95 0.80 -11.30 -6.91
N LEU A 96 2.02 -11.79 -7.07
CA LEU A 96 3.24 -10.98 -7.14
C LEU A 96 3.47 -10.56 -8.59
N SER A 97 3.61 -9.25 -8.81
CA SER A 97 3.85 -8.67 -10.14
C SER A 97 5.08 -7.78 -10.09
N TYR A 98 6.08 -8.12 -10.91
CA TYR A 98 7.23 -7.26 -11.17
C TYR A 98 7.11 -6.66 -12.56
N GLU A 99 6.82 -5.36 -12.61
CA GLU A 99 6.52 -4.63 -13.83
C GLU A 99 6.95 -3.17 -13.74
N LYS A 100 7.05 -2.51 -14.89
CA LYS A 100 7.35 -1.09 -14.95
C LYS A 100 6.10 -0.31 -14.53
N SER A 101 6.24 0.58 -13.56
CA SER A 101 5.12 1.39 -13.09
C SER A 101 4.69 2.36 -14.19
N GLU A 102 3.40 2.33 -14.50
CA GLU A 102 2.80 3.25 -15.48
C GLU A 102 2.40 4.61 -14.86
N PHE A 103 2.46 4.73 -13.54
CA PHE A 103 1.91 5.88 -12.83
C PHE A 103 2.98 6.93 -12.52
N GLN A 104 2.61 8.20 -12.68
CA GLN A 104 3.33 9.28 -12.00
C GLN A 104 3.00 9.16 -10.51
N VAL A 105 4.00 8.88 -9.69
CA VAL A 105 3.83 8.66 -8.26
C VAL A 105 3.39 9.96 -7.61
N GLN A 106 2.12 10.05 -7.19
CA GLN A 106 1.67 11.04 -6.23
C GLN A 106 1.65 10.38 -4.85
N ILE A 107 2.66 10.71 -4.03
CA ILE A 107 2.73 10.26 -2.64
C ILE A 107 1.84 11.20 -1.81
N THR A 108 0.72 10.70 -1.29
CA THR A 108 -0.17 11.48 -0.41
C THR A 108 0.30 11.37 1.04
N SER A 109 0.37 12.50 1.76
CA SER A 109 0.83 12.57 3.15
C SER A 109 -0.04 11.78 4.13
N ILE A 110 0.55 11.40 5.28
CA ILE A 110 -0.18 10.88 6.45
C ILE A 110 -0.92 12.04 7.12
N SER A 111 -2.16 12.26 6.73
CA SER A 111 -3.12 13.13 7.40
C SER A 111 -4.52 12.73 6.91
N PRO A 112 -5.60 12.90 7.68
CA PRO A 112 -6.94 12.82 7.14
C PRO A 112 -7.04 13.70 5.88
N PHE A 113 -7.23 13.05 4.74
CA PHE A 113 -7.19 13.69 3.44
C PHE A 113 -8.57 13.58 2.79
N GLU A 114 -9.14 14.74 2.46
CA GLU A 114 -10.32 14.88 1.62
C GLU A 114 -9.86 15.32 0.21
N GLY A 115 -10.03 14.45 -0.79
CA GLY A 115 -10.07 14.89 -2.18
C GLY A 115 -8.84 14.59 -3.05
N SER A 116 -8.85 13.42 -3.69
CA SER A 116 -8.23 13.26 -5.01
C SER A 116 -9.33 12.88 -5.99
N TYR A 117 -9.45 13.65 -7.08
CA TYR A 117 -10.39 13.40 -8.17
C TYR A 117 -9.81 12.35 -9.12
N GLY A 118 -10.60 11.32 -9.42
CA GLY A 118 -10.36 10.42 -10.54
C GLY A 118 -9.79 9.04 -10.16
N ARG A 119 -9.78 8.15 -11.16
CA ARG A 119 -9.26 6.77 -11.12
C ARG A 119 -7.73 6.71 -11.04
N THR A 120 -7.07 7.76 -10.55
CA THR A 120 -5.62 7.80 -10.42
C THR A 120 -5.20 6.80 -9.34
N VAL A 121 -4.26 5.93 -9.67
CA VAL A 121 -3.60 5.09 -8.67
C VAL A 121 -2.86 6.01 -7.71
N CYS A 122 -3.35 6.08 -6.48
CA CYS A 122 -2.64 6.84 -5.44
C CYS A 122 -1.84 5.86 -4.59
N PHE A 123 -0.59 6.26 -4.35
CA PHE A 123 0.28 5.61 -3.40
C PHE A 123 0.03 6.22 -2.04
N SER A 124 -0.62 5.46 -1.16
CA SER A 124 -0.82 5.90 0.22
C SER A 124 0.46 5.69 0.99
N ALA A 125 1.07 6.81 1.40
CA ALA A 125 2.28 6.79 2.20
C ALA A 125 1.98 6.15 3.56
N THR A 126 2.70 5.08 3.87
CA THR A 126 2.77 4.51 5.21
C THR A 126 3.73 5.25 6.14
N GLN A 127 4.53 6.21 5.62
CA GLN A 127 5.48 7.01 6.40
C GLN A 127 5.27 8.51 6.12
N SER A 128 5.32 9.33 7.18
CA SER A 128 5.11 10.79 7.17
C SER A 128 6.36 11.54 6.74
N TYR A 129 7.54 10.97 7.02
CA TYR A 129 8.83 11.61 6.87
C TYR A 129 9.61 11.09 5.65
N ILE A 130 10.04 12.02 4.80
CA ILE A 130 10.97 11.75 3.70
C ILE A 130 12.33 12.35 4.06
N ASN A 131 13.31 11.49 4.29
CA ASN A 131 14.69 11.87 4.54
C ASN A 131 15.41 12.16 3.21
N SER A 132 15.85 13.41 3.04
CA SER A 132 16.55 13.87 1.83
C SER A 132 17.86 13.12 1.56
N ALA A 133 18.60 12.71 2.58
CA ALA A 133 19.85 11.97 2.42
C ALA A 133 19.61 10.59 1.78
N PHE A 134 18.54 9.90 2.18
CA PHE A 134 18.15 8.63 1.56
C PHE A 134 17.65 8.82 0.12
N VAL A 135 16.92 9.90 -0.16
CA VAL A 135 16.51 10.24 -1.54
C VAL A 135 17.75 10.44 -2.42
N GLU A 136 18.72 11.25 -1.97
CA GLU A 136 19.96 11.47 -2.72
C GLU A 136 20.80 10.20 -2.87
N HIS A 137 20.84 9.34 -1.85
CA HIS A 137 21.47 8.03 -1.94
C HIS A 137 20.86 7.19 -3.07
N TYR A 138 19.53 7.07 -3.14
CA TYR A 138 18.87 6.32 -4.21
C TYR A 138 19.02 6.98 -5.58
N LYS A 139 19.04 8.32 -5.66
CA LYS A 139 19.32 9.03 -6.93
C LYS A 139 20.70 8.66 -7.48
N LYS A 140 21.72 8.57 -6.62
CA LYS A 140 23.06 8.12 -7.02
C LYS A 140 23.05 6.69 -7.56
N LYS A 141 22.37 5.77 -6.89
CA LYS A 141 22.24 4.36 -7.36
C LYS A 141 21.54 4.27 -8.71
N ILE A 142 20.41 4.96 -8.88
CA ILE A 142 19.64 4.99 -10.14
C ILE A 142 20.50 5.53 -11.29
N LYS A 143 21.23 6.63 -11.07
CA LYS A 143 22.15 7.18 -12.09
C LYS A 143 23.31 6.24 -12.42
N ALA A 144 23.73 5.40 -11.49
CA ALA A 144 24.74 4.35 -11.70
C ALA A 144 24.18 3.08 -12.37
N GLY A 145 22.91 3.06 -12.78
CA GLY A 145 22.27 1.91 -13.43
C GLY A 145 21.76 0.83 -12.47
N ILE A 146 21.76 1.09 -11.16
CA ILE A 146 21.15 0.22 -10.15
C ILE A 146 19.71 0.67 -9.96
N TYR A 147 18.74 -0.23 -10.05
CA TYR A 147 17.32 0.08 -9.98
C TYR A 147 16.68 -0.47 -8.69
N PRO A 148 16.68 0.29 -7.58
CA PRO A 148 15.92 -0.04 -6.38
C PRO A 148 14.44 -0.29 -6.71
N ILE A 149 13.81 -1.25 -6.03
CA ILE A 149 12.46 -1.71 -6.33
C ILE A 149 11.50 -1.23 -5.25
N PRO A 150 10.57 -0.30 -5.52
CA PRO A 150 9.49 -0.02 -4.58
C PRO A 150 8.56 -1.23 -4.42
N VAL A 151 8.08 -1.45 -3.20
CA VAL A 151 7.19 -2.57 -2.84
C VAL A 151 5.82 -2.03 -2.48
N LEU A 152 4.81 -2.57 -3.12
CA LEU A 152 3.44 -2.08 -3.08
C LEU A 152 2.51 -3.22 -2.66
N LEU A 153 1.49 -2.91 -1.86
CA LEU A 153 0.44 -3.85 -1.47
C LEU A 153 -0.92 -3.30 -1.86
N LYS A 154 -1.79 -4.11 -2.46
CA LYS A 154 -3.17 -3.74 -2.75
C LYS A 154 -4.11 -4.94 -2.75
N ILE A 155 -5.40 -4.65 -2.72
CA ILE A 155 -6.45 -5.63 -3.01
C ILE A 155 -6.67 -5.66 -4.52
N LYS A 156 -7.01 -6.82 -5.06
CA LYS A 156 -7.45 -6.97 -6.45
C LYS A 156 -8.52 -5.92 -6.77
N ASP A 157 -8.43 -5.35 -7.97
CA ASP A 157 -9.35 -4.33 -8.49
C ASP A 157 -9.41 -2.99 -7.72
N SER A 158 -8.67 -2.85 -6.62
CA SER A 158 -8.56 -1.58 -5.90
C SER A 158 -7.63 -0.59 -6.63
N ASN A 159 -8.03 0.68 -6.67
CA ASN A 159 -7.18 1.79 -7.14
C ASN A 159 -6.25 2.33 -6.04
N THR A 160 -6.27 1.73 -4.86
CA THR A 160 -5.43 2.09 -3.73
C THR A 160 -4.24 1.15 -3.63
N GLN A 161 -3.04 1.71 -3.48
CA GLN A 161 -1.81 0.98 -3.26
C GLN A 161 -1.10 1.51 -2.02
N TYR A 162 -0.78 0.61 -1.09
CA TYR A 162 0.01 0.92 0.09
C TYR A 162 1.49 0.75 -0.23
N ILE A 163 2.29 1.77 0.04
CA ILE A 163 3.75 1.64 -0.06
C ILE A 163 4.23 0.86 1.17
N LEU A 164 4.64 -0.40 1.01
CA LEU A 164 5.26 -1.17 2.10
C LEU A 164 6.72 -0.77 2.28
N ASP A 165 7.43 -0.57 1.17
CA ASP A 165 8.80 -0.08 1.14
C ASP A 165 9.00 0.80 -0.10
N GLY A 166 9.80 1.86 0.06
CA GLY A 166 10.31 2.61 -1.07
C GLY A 166 9.78 4.02 -1.22
N HIS A 167 9.30 4.69 -0.17
CA HIS A 167 8.91 6.12 -0.23
C HIS A 167 10.06 6.99 -0.75
N HIS A 168 11.27 6.80 -0.18
CA HIS A 168 12.48 7.48 -0.64
C HIS A 168 12.90 7.07 -2.07
N LYS A 169 12.69 5.80 -2.43
CA LYS A 169 12.99 5.26 -3.78
C LYS A 169 12.08 5.89 -4.82
N LEU A 170 10.78 5.87 -4.58
CA LEU A 170 9.75 6.46 -5.41
C LEU A 170 9.97 7.97 -5.58
N LYS A 171 10.32 8.67 -4.49
CA LYS A 171 10.68 10.10 -4.56
C LYS A 171 11.93 10.32 -5.43
N ALA A 172 12.96 9.51 -5.28
CA ALA A 172 14.16 9.58 -6.13
C ALA A 172 13.83 9.36 -7.61
N TYR A 173 13.01 8.35 -7.94
CA TYR A 173 12.53 8.11 -9.30
C TYR A 173 11.72 9.28 -9.87
N GLN A 174 10.84 9.86 -9.07
CA GLN A 174 10.05 11.04 -9.42
C GLN A 174 10.94 12.24 -9.74
N ASP A 175 11.93 12.54 -8.87
CA ASP A 175 12.86 13.66 -9.06
C ASP A 175 13.73 13.48 -10.31
N LEU A 176 14.06 12.24 -10.67
CA LEU A 176 14.81 11.89 -11.88
C LEU A 176 13.95 11.75 -13.13
N LYS A 177 12.61 11.81 -13.00
CA LYS A 177 11.65 11.54 -14.09
C LYS A 177 11.85 10.18 -14.76
N ILE A 178 12.27 9.17 -13.98
CA ILE A 178 12.46 7.79 -14.43
C ILE A 178 11.32 6.93 -13.88
N LYS A 179 10.65 6.16 -14.74
CA LYS A 179 9.62 5.19 -14.31
C LYS A 179 10.28 4.00 -13.59
N PRO A 180 9.91 3.70 -12.34
CA PRO A 180 10.47 2.56 -11.61
C PRO A 180 9.92 1.23 -12.13
N TYR A 181 10.69 0.16 -11.95
CA TYR A 181 10.07 -1.16 -11.82
C TYR A 181 9.64 -1.37 -10.36
N THR A 182 8.44 -1.89 -10.17
CA THR A 182 7.84 -2.09 -8.85
C THR A 182 7.50 -3.56 -8.63
N LEU A 183 7.59 -4.00 -7.37
CA LEU A 183 6.98 -5.25 -6.93
C LEU A 183 5.61 -4.93 -6.34
N THR A 184 4.55 -5.35 -7.01
CA THR A 184 3.18 -5.21 -6.54
C THR A 184 2.70 -6.55 -5.99
N ILE A 185 2.25 -6.55 -4.74
CA ILE A 185 1.63 -7.67 -4.04
C ILE A 185 0.12 -7.45 -4.07
N ASN A 186 -0.59 -8.21 -4.89
CA ASN A 186 -2.04 -8.11 -5.08
C ASN A 186 -2.73 -9.22 -4.28
N LYS A 187 -3.44 -8.89 -3.20
CA LYS A 187 -4.32 -9.87 -2.53
C LYS A 187 -5.52 -10.14 -3.43
N LEU A 188 -5.67 -11.40 -3.86
CA LEU A 188 -6.69 -11.79 -4.85
C LEU A 188 -8.09 -11.95 -4.26
N GLN A 189 -8.17 -12.17 -2.94
CA GLN A 189 -9.42 -12.32 -2.22
C GLN A 189 -9.83 -10.99 -1.56
N SER A 190 -11.06 -10.56 -1.85
CA SER A 190 -11.73 -9.46 -1.17
C SER A 190 -12.37 -9.96 0.13
N ASP A 191 -12.24 -9.16 1.18
CA ASP A 191 -12.92 -9.38 2.46
C ASP A 191 -13.80 -8.16 2.72
N ASP A 192 -15.05 -8.20 2.28
CA ASP A 192 -15.98 -7.10 2.49
C ASP A 192 -16.12 -6.79 3.98
N ILE A 193 -16.15 -5.50 4.30
CA ILE A 193 -16.26 -5.02 5.67
C ILE A 193 -17.65 -4.45 5.90
N GLU A 194 -18.34 -5.05 6.88
CA GLU A 194 -19.61 -4.54 7.36
C GLU A 194 -19.45 -3.11 7.89
N THR A 195 -20.47 -2.27 7.67
CA THR A 195 -20.43 -0.85 8.02
C THR A 195 -20.01 -0.62 9.47
N HIS A 196 -20.64 -1.32 10.41
CA HIS A 196 -20.34 -1.16 11.84
C HIS A 196 -18.87 -1.49 12.16
N LYS A 197 -18.30 -2.50 11.50
CA LYS A 197 -16.91 -2.90 11.67
C LYS A 197 -15.94 -1.89 11.06
N GLY A 198 -16.29 -1.33 9.90
CA GLY A 198 -15.54 -0.23 9.28
C GLY A 198 -15.44 0.99 10.21
N ILE A 199 -16.55 1.36 10.86
CA ILE A 199 -16.57 2.45 11.85
C ILE A 199 -15.67 2.14 13.05
N GLU A 200 -15.76 0.93 13.60
CA GLU A 200 -14.89 0.48 14.69
C GLU A 200 -13.41 0.59 14.31
N ILE A 201 -13.04 0.18 13.09
CA ILE A 201 -11.67 0.28 12.57
C ILE A 201 -11.22 1.73 12.49
N MET A 202 -12.05 2.63 11.96
CA MET A 202 -11.72 4.05 11.82
C MET A 202 -11.50 4.72 13.19
N ASN A 203 -12.36 4.41 14.16
CA ASN A 203 -12.22 4.87 15.55
C ASN A 203 -10.91 4.38 16.21
N LEU A 204 -10.47 3.16 15.89
CA LEU A 204 -9.20 2.62 16.38
C LEU A 204 -7.97 3.28 15.75
N ILE A 205 -8.11 3.90 14.56
CA ILE A 205 -7.00 4.60 13.91
C ILE A 205 -6.88 6.02 14.48
N ASP A 206 -7.93 6.83 14.44
CA ASP A 206 -7.86 8.20 14.98
C ASP A 206 -9.22 8.67 15.51
N TYR A 207 -9.54 8.30 16.75
CA TYR A 207 -10.83 8.61 17.39
C TYR A 207 -11.15 10.12 17.41
N ASN A 208 -10.16 10.98 17.57
CA ASN A 208 -10.39 12.40 17.83
C ASN A 208 -10.69 13.21 16.56
N ASN A 209 -10.34 12.72 15.37
CA ASN A 209 -10.47 13.46 14.11
C ASN A 209 -11.37 12.77 13.06
N THR A 210 -12.05 11.68 13.39
CA THR A 210 -12.75 10.84 12.39
C THR A 210 -14.26 11.00 12.32
N GLN A 211 -14.91 11.75 13.22
CA GLN A 211 -16.37 11.83 13.26
C GLN A 211 -16.99 12.28 11.93
N LYS A 212 -16.47 13.37 11.32
CA LYS A 212 -16.93 13.86 10.01
C LYS A 212 -16.77 12.80 8.90
N ILE A 213 -15.69 12.02 8.95
CA ILE A 213 -15.39 10.97 7.96
C ILE A 213 -16.32 9.76 8.17
N ILE A 214 -16.60 9.40 9.42
CA ILE A 214 -17.53 8.34 9.80
C ILE A 214 -18.96 8.67 9.34
N ASP A 215 -19.39 9.91 9.48
CA ASP A 215 -20.73 10.33 9.05
C ASP A 215 -20.88 10.16 7.53
N VAL A 216 -19.86 10.54 6.77
CA VAL A 216 -19.82 10.35 5.31
C VAL A 216 -19.84 8.87 4.94
N TYR A 217 -19.03 8.05 5.61
CA TYR A 217 -18.95 6.60 5.38
C TYR A 217 -20.29 5.90 5.67
N THR A 218 -20.92 6.23 6.80
CA THR A 218 -22.23 5.68 7.19
C THR A 218 -23.29 6.01 6.15
N LYS A 219 -23.34 7.28 5.72
CA LYS A 219 -24.25 7.73 4.67
C LYS A 219 -24.02 6.97 3.37
N GLN A 220 -22.77 6.80 2.95
CA GLN A 220 -22.42 6.02 1.75
C GLN A 220 -22.96 4.58 1.81
N LYS A 221 -22.72 3.88 2.91
CA LYS A 221 -23.13 2.48 3.05
C LYS A 221 -24.65 2.32 3.12
N SER A 222 -25.39 3.31 3.62
CA SER A 222 -26.87 3.28 3.62
C SER A 222 -27.49 3.59 2.25
N GLN A 223 -26.76 4.32 1.39
CA GLN A 223 -27.16 4.64 0.03
C GLN A 223 -26.63 3.61 -0.99
N LYS A 224 -26.52 2.33 -0.66
CA LYS A 224 -26.21 1.27 -1.64
C LYS A 224 -27.29 1.28 -2.74
N ILE A 225 -27.05 2.07 -3.78
CA ILE A 225 -27.72 1.97 -5.06
C ILE A 225 -27.12 0.73 -5.70
N ASP A 226 -27.96 -0.27 -5.95
CA ASP A 226 -27.58 -1.45 -6.72
C ASP A 226 -27.11 -0.99 -8.10
N PHE A 227 -25.80 -1.04 -8.33
CA PHE A 227 -25.24 -0.97 -9.67
C PHE A 227 -25.18 -2.39 -10.21
N SER A 228 -26.33 -2.86 -10.70
CA SER A 228 -26.44 -4.03 -11.58
C SER A 228 -25.70 -3.79 -12.89
#